data_AF-A0A024TN00-F1
#
_entry.id   AF-A0A024TN00-F1
#
_cell.length_a   1.000
_cell.length_b   1.000
_cell.length_c   1.000
_cell.angle_alpha   90.00
_cell.angle_beta   90.00
_cell.angle_gamma   90.00
#
_symmetry.space_group_name_H-M   'P 1'
#
loop_
_entity.id
_entity.type
_entity.pdbx_description
1 polymer ?
#
loop_
_entity_poly.entity_id
_entity_poly.type
_entity_poly.pdbx_seq_one_letter_code
_entity_poly.pdbx_strand_id
1 'polypeptide(L)'
;METSQLLQKEQRKKDRSVPLKIAAVIALGLVGSFGLYSLATSSPNQLTATVGTSTAAVQQQQAAKPKNVCLTSRFLTLDQLKTCVHSIPYNATEKALVLEHIRRTWPSYVFTEISKTQHAFGPYSLAAVDVAGALAAIEATDYSNDLELQNALYNVFKKLQDAHTSYHKPSVYAQFYALQPASLISVVRDGKQIIQFSKPDATEVNVYREFFPTDAHDFDVVGWEVVEIDGEPALNALQAFADDHVGILKDGGTRFNLAVSGFGTGRGQFVYRPLSSLDLPTKSFVEYSVYHAATNSTKTVTYNWIGLNGVAKPGRAPPASHNGKLEHYFERLVRHLIYHSLFEPTPVVSYDAMDNSVGVLKIAGFSAIGGDDNGSFTQDFSANVTDALTEFTLTNKSTLILDLTGNGGGDICLGYATIRYLFPQLDLPGPREGVGPHTEAVYHVQASPLVSLLATQGEALLRTDPGSCSSEFCPNQWYSTTTKRQFLDASWATNGVRFSVGVVEFTFGCRWPTLSWAT
;
A
#
# COMPACT_ATOMS: atom_id res chain seq x y z
N MET A 1 40.74 14.33 -3.29
CA MET A 1 40.96 14.52 -1.83
C MET A 1 39.61 14.58 -1.11
N GLU A 2 38.64 13.74 -1.50
CA GLU A 2 37.25 13.77 -1.02
C GLU A 2 36.74 12.41 -0.49
N THR A 3 37.55 11.35 -0.57
CA THR A 3 37.13 10.00 -0.17
C THR A 3 37.40 9.70 1.32
N SER A 4 38.18 10.52 2.02
CA SER A 4 38.57 10.28 3.42
C SER A 4 37.65 10.92 4.47
N GLN A 5 36.74 11.83 4.09
CA GLN A 5 35.82 12.48 5.04
C GLN A 5 34.55 11.67 5.33
N LEU A 6 34.16 10.75 4.44
CA LEU A 6 33.01 9.85 4.67
C LEU A 6 33.30 8.77 5.71
N LEU A 7 34.56 8.32 5.83
CA LEU A 7 34.95 7.28 6.80
C LEU A 7 35.13 7.79 8.24
N GLN A 8 35.28 9.10 8.46
CA GLN A 8 35.40 9.68 9.81
C GLN A 8 34.05 10.02 10.47
N LYS A 9 32.94 10.06 9.72
CA LYS A 9 31.60 10.30 10.29
C LYS A 9 31.00 9.05 10.97
N GLU A 10 31.47 7.84 10.63
CA GLU A 10 31.00 6.59 11.25
C GLU A 10 31.50 6.36 12.68
N GLN A 11 32.61 6.98 13.10
CA GLN A 11 33.25 6.67 14.40
C GLN A 11 32.73 7.49 15.60
N ARG A 12 31.68 8.31 15.44
CA ARG A 12 31.21 9.22 16.51
C ARG A 12 29.77 9.03 17.01
N LYS A 13 29.18 7.84 16.85
CA LYS A 13 27.99 7.43 17.63
C LYS A 13 28.39 6.34 18.62
N LYS A 14 28.69 6.73 19.86
CA LYS A 14 28.98 5.81 20.96
C LYS A 14 27.73 5.62 21.83
N ASP A 15 27.34 4.34 21.93
CA ASP A 15 26.61 3.66 23.00
C ASP A 15 25.47 4.36 23.75
N ARG A 16 24.25 3.95 23.38
CA ARG A 16 23.19 3.64 24.37
C ARG A 16 22.56 2.30 24.00
N SER A 17 23.16 1.22 24.51
CA SER A 17 22.61 -0.13 24.42
C SER A 17 21.43 -0.28 25.40
N VAL A 18 20.22 -0.46 24.89
CA VAL A 18 19.08 -0.95 25.67
C VAL A 18 18.90 -2.44 25.31
N PRO A 19 18.87 -3.36 26.28
CA PRO A 19 18.80 -4.79 25.99
C PRO A 19 17.41 -5.17 25.47
N LEU A 20 17.38 -5.78 24.28
CA LEU A 20 16.20 -6.33 23.62
C LEU A 20 15.69 -7.54 24.42
N LYS A 21 14.60 -7.37 25.19
CA LYS A 21 13.90 -8.50 25.82
C LYS A 21 12.89 -9.07 24.83
N ILE A 22 13.16 -10.30 24.37
CA ILE A 22 12.24 -11.10 23.58
C ILE A 22 11.11 -11.58 24.51
N ALA A 23 9.91 -11.02 24.35
CA ALA A 23 8.70 -11.56 24.95
C ALA A 23 8.02 -12.49 23.92
N ALA A 24 8.08 -13.79 24.18
CA ALA A 24 7.27 -14.78 23.47
C ALA A 24 5.81 -14.67 23.96
N VAL A 25 4.90 -14.30 23.07
CA VAL A 25 3.45 -14.37 23.37
C VAL A 25 2.90 -15.67 22.77
N ILE A 26 2.60 -16.61 23.65
CA ILE A 26 1.79 -17.81 23.38
C ILE A 26 0.33 -17.37 23.31
N ALA A 27 -0.26 -17.43 22.12
CA ALA A 27 -1.71 -17.29 21.97
C ALA A 27 -2.39 -18.61 22.36
N LEU A 28 -2.84 -18.68 23.60
CA LEU A 28 -3.84 -19.63 24.07
C LEU A 28 -5.20 -19.28 23.45
N GLY A 29 -5.63 -20.08 22.47
CA GLY A 29 -7.03 -20.12 22.03
C GLY A 29 -7.73 -21.34 22.64
N LEU A 30 -8.88 -21.11 23.28
CA LEU A 30 -9.94 -22.05 23.70
C LEU A 30 -10.89 -21.19 24.60
N VAL A 31 -12.23 -21.18 24.56
CA VAL A 31 -13.32 -22.11 24.18
C VAL A 31 -14.55 -21.23 23.88
N GLY A 32 -15.35 -21.46 22.82
CA GLY A 32 -16.59 -22.25 22.87
C GLY A 32 -17.63 -21.63 21.93
N SER A 33 -18.24 -22.35 20.99
CA SER A 33 -19.33 -23.26 21.31
C SER A 33 -19.48 -24.32 20.22
N PHE A 34 -19.44 -25.59 20.64
CA PHE A 34 -19.72 -26.76 19.81
C PHE A 34 -21.24 -26.99 19.72
N GLY A 35 -21.73 -27.14 18.49
CA GLY A 35 -23.02 -27.75 18.22
C GLY A 35 -22.96 -29.26 18.45
N LEU A 36 -23.94 -29.79 19.17
CA LEU A 36 -24.21 -31.21 19.36
C LEU A 36 -24.63 -31.84 18.04
N TYR A 37 -23.91 -32.87 17.59
CA TYR A 37 -24.48 -33.94 16.77
C TYR A 37 -24.07 -35.29 17.34
N SER A 38 -25.08 -36.07 17.70
CA SER A 38 -24.98 -37.36 18.36
C SER A 38 -24.28 -38.42 17.51
N LEU A 39 -23.42 -39.19 18.17
CA LEU A 39 -22.88 -40.47 17.71
C LEU A 39 -23.98 -41.54 17.82
N ALA A 40 -24.24 -42.24 16.71
CA ALA A 40 -24.85 -43.57 16.74
C ALA A 40 -23.76 -44.60 16.40
N THR A 41 -23.47 -45.45 17.37
CA THR A 41 -22.57 -46.58 17.31
C THR A 41 -23.26 -47.77 16.64
N SER A 42 -22.54 -48.49 15.78
CA SER A 42 -22.75 -49.93 15.62
C SER A 42 -21.41 -50.62 15.41
N SER A 43 -21.21 -51.66 16.22
CA SER A 43 -20.00 -52.46 16.41
C SER A 43 -19.71 -53.42 15.24
N PRO A 44 -18.51 -54.03 15.19
CA PRO A 44 -17.97 -54.69 14.01
C PRO A 44 -18.32 -56.18 13.98
N ASN A 45 -18.52 -56.73 12.79
CA ASN A 45 -18.40 -58.17 12.57
C ASN A 45 -17.04 -58.46 11.90
N GLN A 46 -16.14 -59.01 12.72
CA GLN A 46 -14.98 -59.75 12.27
C GLN A 46 -15.45 -61.06 11.62
N LEU A 47 -14.96 -61.33 10.41
CA LEU A 47 -14.81 -62.69 9.91
C LEU A 47 -13.38 -62.82 9.39
N THR A 48 -12.61 -63.60 10.14
CA THR A 48 -11.30 -64.12 9.81
C THR A 48 -11.41 -65.18 8.71
N ALA A 49 -10.62 -65.05 7.66
CA ALA A 49 -10.21 -66.17 6.82
C ALA A 49 -8.75 -65.95 6.41
N THR A 50 -7.90 -66.85 6.89
CA THR A 50 -6.47 -66.92 6.61
C THR A 50 -6.18 -67.91 5.48
N VAL A 51 -5.04 -67.63 4.83
CA VAL A 51 -4.18 -68.51 4.00
C VAL A 51 -4.39 -68.51 2.49
N GLY A 52 -3.33 -68.09 1.78
CA GLY A 52 -3.14 -68.30 0.35
C GLY A 52 -2.00 -67.44 -0.20
N THR A 53 -0.76 -67.78 0.14
CA THR A 53 0.45 -67.21 -0.47
C THR A 53 0.51 -67.50 -1.98
N SER A 54 0.56 -66.47 -2.81
CA SER A 54 1.32 -66.51 -4.05
C SER A 54 1.88 -65.12 -4.37
N THR A 55 3.20 -65.08 -4.48
CA THR A 55 4.00 -63.93 -4.86
C THR A 55 3.91 -63.69 -6.36
N ALA A 56 3.33 -62.56 -6.76
CA ALA A 56 3.64 -61.90 -8.02
C ALA A 56 3.75 -60.41 -7.76
N ALA A 57 4.99 -59.94 -7.65
CA ALA A 57 5.31 -58.53 -7.51
C ALA A 57 4.92 -57.78 -8.77
N VAL A 58 3.75 -57.14 -8.76
CA VAL A 58 3.45 -56.06 -9.68
C VAL A 58 4.02 -54.80 -9.06
N GLN A 59 5.21 -54.39 -9.49
CA GLN A 59 5.67 -53.02 -9.29
C GLN A 59 4.74 -52.10 -10.10
N GLN A 60 3.61 -51.71 -9.49
CA GLN A 60 2.92 -50.50 -9.92
C GLN A 60 3.82 -49.34 -9.50
N GLN A 61 4.60 -48.86 -10.47
CA GLN A 61 5.14 -47.52 -10.42
C GLN A 61 3.93 -46.58 -10.46
N GLN A 62 3.38 -46.27 -9.29
CA GLN A 62 2.41 -45.19 -9.15
C GLN A 62 3.11 -43.94 -9.65
N ALA A 63 2.77 -43.52 -10.87
CA ALA A 63 3.10 -42.19 -11.35
C ALA A 63 2.59 -41.22 -10.28
N ALA A 64 3.52 -40.53 -9.61
CA ALA A 64 3.17 -39.58 -8.58
C ALA A 64 2.15 -38.60 -9.19
N LYS A 65 0.98 -38.46 -8.55
CA LYS A 65 -0.02 -37.48 -8.98
C LYS A 65 0.70 -36.14 -9.22
N PRO A 66 0.47 -35.47 -10.37
CA PRO A 66 1.13 -34.20 -10.65
C PRO A 66 0.89 -33.26 -9.48
N LYS A 67 1.98 -32.82 -8.85
CA LYS A 67 1.91 -31.93 -7.69
C LYS A 67 1.34 -30.60 -8.16
N ASN A 68 0.29 -30.11 -7.51
CA ASN A 68 -0.28 -28.80 -7.80
C ASN A 68 0.76 -27.72 -7.43
N VAL A 69 1.39 -27.12 -8.43
CA VAL A 69 2.46 -26.11 -8.27
C VAL A 69 2.02 -24.91 -7.43
N CYS A 70 0.73 -24.58 -7.44
CA CYS A 70 0.17 -23.49 -6.65
C CYS A 70 0.19 -23.77 -5.15
N LEU A 71 0.24 -25.04 -4.76
CA LEU A 71 0.31 -25.49 -3.37
C LEU A 71 1.72 -25.91 -2.96
N THR A 72 2.65 -26.09 -3.91
CA THR A 72 3.96 -26.68 -3.64
C THR A 72 5.15 -25.81 -3.98
N SER A 73 4.95 -24.72 -4.72
CA SER A 73 6.05 -23.90 -5.24
C SER A 73 5.89 -22.43 -4.86
N ARG A 74 6.97 -21.85 -4.31
CA ARG A 74 7.07 -20.42 -4.02
C ARG A 74 7.47 -19.57 -5.22
N PHE A 75 8.27 -20.15 -6.12
CA PHE A 75 8.68 -19.54 -7.38
C PHE A 75 7.95 -20.22 -8.53
N LEU A 76 7.40 -19.43 -9.43
CA LEU A 76 6.55 -19.86 -10.53
C LEU A 76 7.05 -19.20 -11.82
N THR A 77 6.98 -19.92 -12.94
CA THR A 77 6.98 -19.26 -14.26
C THR A 77 5.70 -18.43 -14.42
N LEU A 78 5.67 -17.51 -15.39
CA LEU A 78 4.46 -16.72 -15.63
C LEU A 78 3.24 -17.61 -15.94
N ASP A 79 3.40 -18.69 -16.70
CA ASP A 79 2.29 -19.58 -17.05
C ASP A 79 1.77 -20.38 -15.85
N GLN A 80 2.68 -20.80 -14.96
CA GLN A 80 2.30 -21.41 -13.68
C GLN A 80 1.58 -20.40 -12.79
N LEU A 81 2.08 -19.17 -12.70
CA LEU A 81 1.42 -18.08 -11.96
C LEU A 81 0.01 -17.83 -12.49
N LYS A 82 -0.14 -17.67 -13.81
CA LYS A 82 -1.43 -17.55 -14.50
C LYS A 82 -2.34 -18.71 -14.13
N THR A 83 -1.85 -19.94 -14.21
CA THR A 83 -2.63 -21.13 -13.82
C THR A 83 -3.13 -21.05 -12.38
N CYS A 84 -2.29 -20.59 -11.45
CA CYS A 84 -2.64 -20.51 -10.04
C CYS A 84 -3.71 -19.48 -9.73
N VAL A 85 -3.59 -18.28 -10.28
CA VAL A 85 -4.58 -17.21 -10.02
C VAL A 85 -5.91 -17.44 -10.73
N HIS A 86 -5.94 -18.17 -11.85
CA HIS A 86 -7.17 -18.58 -12.53
C HIS A 86 -7.80 -19.85 -11.91
N SER A 87 -7.11 -20.54 -11.00
CA SER A 87 -7.64 -21.75 -10.36
C SER A 87 -8.71 -21.49 -9.30
N ILE A 88 -8.91 -20.23 -8.91
CA ILE A 88 -9.89 -19.83 -7.91
C ILE A 88 -11.27 -19.76 -8.59
N PRO A 89 -12.24 -20.59 -8.17
CA PRO A 89 -13.53 -20.66 -8.83
C PRO A 89 -14.35 -19.40 -8.57
N TYR A 90 -15.09 -18.96 -9.59
CA TYR A 90 -16.10 -17.91 -9.46
C TYR A 90 -17.22 -18.34 -8.51
N ASN A 91 -17.67 -17.42 -7.65
CA ASN A 91 -18.79 -17.62 -6.73
C ASN A 91 -19.80 -16.46 -6.85
N ALA A 92 -20.99 -16.76 -7.37
CA ALA A 92 -22.04 -15.76 -7.57
C ALA A 92 -22.57 -15.16 -6.25
N THR A 93 -22.55 -15.92 -5.16
CA THR A 93 -22.94 -15.40 -3.84
C THR A 93 -21.90 -14.39 -3.33
N GLU A 94 -20.61 -14.67 -3.51
CA GLU A 94 -19.55 -13.72 -3.16
C GLU A 94 -19.63 -12.45 -4.01
N LYS A 95 -19.88 -12.56 -5.33
CA LYS A 95 -20.16 -11.40 -6.20
C LYS A 95 -21.25 -10.51 -5.61
N ALA A 96 -22.39 -11.10 -5.24
CA ALA A 96 -23.53 -10.35 -4.71
C ALA A 96 -23.17 -9.64 -3.39
N LEU A 97 -22.48 -10.31 -2.47
CA LEU A 97 -22.06 -9.73 -1.19
C LEU A 97 -21.06 -8.58 -1.38
N VAL A 98 -20.09 -8.71 -2.29
CA VAL A 98 -19.11 -7.66 -2.60
C VAL A 98 -19.80 -6.43 -3.21
N LEU A 99 -20.71 -6.64 -4.17
CA LEU A 99 -21.48 -5.54 -4.77
C LEU A 99 -22.37 -4.83 -3.75
N GLU A 100 -23.01 -5.59 -2.84
CA GLU A 100 -23.79 -5.03 -1.76
C GLU A 100 -22.91 -4.19 -0.81
N HIS A 101 -21.74 -4.71 -0.42
CA HIS A 101 -20.78 -3.98 0.40
C HIS A 101 -20.38 -2.65 -0.25
N ILE A 102 -19.97 -2.70 -1.53
CA ILE A 102 -19.60 -1.51 -2.30
C ILE A 102 -20.76 -0.49 -2.35
N ARG A 103 -21.99 -0.94 -2.60
CA ARG A 103 -23.16 -0.04 -2.66
C ARG A 103 -23.46 0.64 -1.32
N ARG A 104 -23.19 -0.05 -0.20
CA ARG A 104 -23.38 0.49 1.15
C ARG A 104 -22.28 1.50 1.53
N THR A 105 -21.06 1.32 1.03
CA THR A 105 -19.92 2.20 1.35
C THR A 105 -19.76 3.36 0.36
N TRP A 106 -20.12 3.17 -0.92
CA TRP A 106 -19.97 4.18 -1.98
C TRP A 106 -20.48 5.59 -1.64
N PRO A 107 -21.60 5.78 -0.90
CA PRO A 107 -22.04 7.12 -0.51
C PRO A 107 -21.04 7.90 0.37
N SER A 108 -19.97 7.29 0.90
CA SER A 108 -18.91 8.02 1.59
C SER A 108 -17.93 8.72 0.64
N TYR A 109 -17.95 8.39 -0.66
CA TYR A 109 -17.05 9.02 -1.62
C TYR A 109 -17.54 10.44 -1.98
N VAL A 110 -16.85 11.44 -1.45
CA VAL A 110 -17.23 12.86 -1.58
C VAL A 110 -17.15 13.40 -3.01
N PHE A 111 -16.43 12.72 -3.91
CA PHE A 111 -16.25 13.13 -5.31
C PHE A 111 -17.18 12.36 -6.28
N THR A 112 -18.27 11.77 -5.78
CA THR A 112 -19.25 11.04 -6.60
C THR A 112 -19.73 11.84 -7.81
N GLU A 113 -20.21 13.08 -7.62
CA GLU A 113 -20.77 13.88 -8.72
C GLU A 113 -19.72 14.36 -9.72
N ILE A 114 -18.54 14.81 -9.25
CA ILE A 114 -17.47 15.27 -10.15
C ILE A 114 -16.87 14.11 -10.95
N SER A 115 -16.84 12.89 -10.40
CA SER A 115 -16.32 11.71 -11.11
C SER A 115 -17.17 11.30 -12.32
N LYS A 116 -18.44 11.71 -12.40
CA LYS A 116 -19.36 11.33 -13.50
C LYS A 116 -19.10 12.11 -14.79
N THR A 117 -18.34 13.19 -14.74
CA THR A 117 -18.03 14.01 -15.91
C THR A 117 -16.52 14.16 -16.06
N GLN A 118 -16.07 14.31 -17.30
CA GLN A 118 -14.67 14.65 -17.54
C GLN A 118 -14.39 16.02 -16.94
N HIS A 119 -13.31 16.13 -16.17
CA HIS A 119 -12.93 17.36 -15.50
C HIS A 119 -11.41 17.58 -15.53
N ALA A 120 -11.01 18.83 -15.32
CA ALA A 120 -9.60 19.20 -15.25
C ALA A 120 -9.03 18.92 -13.85
N PHE A 121 -7.77 18.52 -13.79
CA PHE A 121 -7.00 18.37 -12.56
C PHE A 121 -5.57 18.87 -12.83
N GLY A 122 -5.30 20.13 -12.49
CA GLY A 122 -4.03 20.78 -12.82
C GLY A 122 -3.77 20.76 -14.33
N PRO A 123 -2.62 20.25 -14.81
CA PRO A 123 -2.32 20.13 -16.23
C PRO A 123 -2.96 18.90 -16.91
N TYR A 124 -3.66 18.04 -16.17
CA TYR A 124 -4.27 16.80 -16.69
C TYR A 124 -5.79 16.92 -16.83
N SER A 125 -6.39 15.97 -17.55
CA SER A 125 -7.84 15.76 -17.57
C SER A 125 -8.16 14.35 -17.07
N LEU A 126 -9.10 14.28 -16.13
CA LEU A 126 -9.62 13.03 -15.60
C LEU A 126 -10.90 12.67 -16.36
N ALA A 127 -10.95 11.45 -16.88
CA ALA A 127 -12.10 10.96 -17.63
C ALA A 127 -13.32 10.75 -16.72
N ALA A 128 -14.51 10.83 -17.31
CA ALA A 128 -15.75 10.45 -16.65
C ALA A 128 -15.73 8.95 -16.29
N VAL A 129 -16.20 8.61 -15.08
CA VAL A 129 -16.34 7.24 -14.60
C VAL A 129 -17.77 7.00 -14.16
N ASP A 130 -18.52 6.22 -14.95
CA ASP A 130 -19.84 5.74 -14.56
C ASP A 130 -19.73 4.50 -13.68
N VAL A 131 -19.47 4.72 -12.38
CA VAL A 131 -19.35 3.65 -11.39
C VAL A 131 -20.66 2.86 -11.26
N ALA A 132 -21.82 3.54 -11.28
CA ALA A 132 -23.11 2.87 -11.13
C ALA A 132 -23.41 1.93 -12.30
N GLY A 133 -23.22 2.41 -13.54
CA GLY A 133 -23.37 1.60 -14.74
C GLY A 133 -22.36 0.45 -14.79
N ALA A 134 -21.11 0.69 -14.40
CA ALA A 134 -20.10 -0.37 -14.34
C ALA A 134 -20.44 -1.46 -13.32
N LEU A 135 -20.91 -1.10 -12.12
CA LEU A 135 -21.35 -2.08 -11.11
C LEU A 135 -22.59 -2.86 -11.57
N ALA A 136 -23.53 -2.22 -12.28
CA ALA A 136 -24.69 -2.90 -12.87
C ALA A 136 -24.28 -3.90 -13.96
N ALA A 137 -23.30 -3.55 -14.80
CA ALA A 137 -22.74 -4.47 -15.79
C ALA A 137 -22.05 -5.68 -15.13
N ILE A 138 -21.31 -5.45 -14.03
CA ILE A 138 -20.68 -6.54 -13.27
C ILE A 138 -21.73 -7.46 -12.65
N GLU A 139 -22.82 -6.92 -12.10
CA GLU A 139 -23.92 -7.70 -11.53
C GLU A 139 -24.55 -8.64 -12.57
N ALA A 140 -24.78 -8.14 -13.78
CA ALA A 140 -25.38 -8.87 -14.89
C ALA A 140 -24.43 -9.87 -15.57
N THR A 141 -23.13 -9.87 -15.23
CA THR A 141 -22.11 -10.72 -15.87
C THR A 141 -21.76 -11.91 -14.98
N ASP A 142 -21.73 -13.10 -15.57
CA ASP A 142 -21.10 -14.29 -14.98
C ASP A 142 -19.67 -14.41 -15.50
N TYR A 143 -18.76 -14.81 -14.62
CA TYR A 143 -17.33 -14.83 -14.88
C TYR A 143 -16.79 -16.26 -14.91
N SER A 144 -15.74 -16.50 -15.69
CA SER A 144 -15.16 -17.84 -15.85
C SER A 144 -14.45 -18.31 -14.58
N ASN A 145 -13.92 -17.37 -13.80
CA ASN A 145 -13.18 -17.60 -12.57
C ASN A 145 -13.26 -16.34 -11.69
N ASP A 146 -12.82 -16.47 -10.43
CA ASP A 146 -12.86 -15.34 -9.49
C ASP A 146 -11.98 -14.17 -9.97
N LEU A 147 -10.78 -14.44 -10.52
CA LEU A 147 -9.87 -13.38 -10.95
C LEU A 147 -10.51 -12.43 -11.98
N GLU A 148 -11.30 -12.94 -12.93
CA GLU A 148 -12.00 -12.09 -13.89
C GLU A 148 -13.02 -11.16 -13.21
N LEU A 149 -13.77 -11.64 -12.22
CA LEU A 149 -14.66 -10.81 -11.41
C LEU A 149 -13.87 -9.74 -10.65
N GLN A 150 -12.79 -10.14 -9.98
CA GLN A 150 -11.97 -9.23 -9.17
C GLN A 150 -11.26 -8.18 -10.04
N ASN A 151 -10.83 -8.54 -11.25
CA ASN A 151 -10.30 -7.60 -12.24
C ASN A 151 -11.38 -6.63 -12.74
N ALA A 152 -12.60 -7.10 -12.97
CA ALA A 152 -13.70 -6.23 -13.39
C ALA A 152 -13.99 -5.16 -12.33
N LEU A 153 -14.06 -5.55 -11.06
CA LEU A 153 -14.23 -4.63 -9.92
C LEU A 153 -13.04 -3.66 -9.81
N TYR A 154 -11.82 -4.18 -9.79
CA TYR A 154 -10.60 -3.37 -9.76
C TYR A 154 -10.57 -2.30 -10.86
N ASN A 155 -10.94 -2.67 -12.09
CA ASN A 155 -10.92 -1.77 -13.24
C ASN A 155 -11.92 -0.60 -13.14
N VAL A 156 -13.02 -0.75 -12.39
CA VAL A 156 -13.94 0.38 -12.13
C VAL A 156 -13.24 1.44 -11.29
N PHE A 157 -12.67 1.03 -10.17
CA PHE A 157 -12.07 1.94 -9.21
C PHE A 157 -10.71 2.49 -9.67
N LYS A 158 -9.93 1.69 -10.38
CA LYS A 158 -8.67 2.14 -11.01
C LYS A 158 -8.88 3.39 -11.87
N LYS A 159 -9.99 3.47 -12.60
CA LYS A 159 -10.32 4.60 -13.49
C LYS A 159 -10.63 5.90 -12.74
N LEU A 160 -11.01 5.82 -11.46
CA LEU A 160 -11.21 7.01 -10.63
C LEU A 160 -9.88 7.73 -10.33
N GLN A 161 -8.74 7.02 -10.46
CA GLN A 161 -7.41 7.56 -10.21
C GLN A 161 -7.32 8.21 -8.81
N ASP A 162 -7.86 7.53 -7.80
CA ASP A 162 -8.01 8.06 -6.44
C ASP A 162 -7.62 7.02 -5.39
N ALA A 163 -6.66 7.37 -4.53
CA ALA A 163 -6.14 6.46 -3.50
C ALA A 163 -7.23 5.99 -2.52
N HIS A 164 -8.24 6.83 -2.28
CA HIS A 164 -9.30 6.60 -1.30
C HIS A 164 -10.44 5.71 -1.81
N THR A 165 -10.44 5.37 -3.10
CA THR A 165 -11.43 4.47 -3.69
C THR A 165 -10.82 3.18 -4.19
N SER A 166 -9.56 2.90 -3.82
CA SER A 166 -8.83 1.73 -4.28
C SER A 166 -9.56 0.43 -3.93
N TYR A 167 -9.68 -0.45 -4.92
CA TYR A 167 -10.19 -1.80 -4.75
C TYR A 167 -9.02 -2.78 -4.75
N HIS A 168 -8.79 -3.45 -3.63
CA HIS A 168 -7.83 -4.54 -3.56
C HIS A 168 -8.55 -5.86 -3.73
N LYS A 169 -8.02 -6.73 -4.59
CA LYS A 169 -8.52 -8.09 -4.73
C LYS A 169 -8.39 -8.82 -3.39
N PRO A 170 -9.21 -9.85 -3.11
CA PRO A 170 -9.17 -10.61 -1.86
C PRO A 170 -7.77 -11.05 -1.45
N SER A 171 -7.54 -11.22 -0.15
CA SER A 171 -6.21 -11.48 0.44
C SER A 171 -5.46 -12.67 -0.17
N VAL A 172 -6.16 -13.63 -0.78
CA VAL A 172 -5.56 -14.74 -1.54
C VAL A 172 -4.69 -14.26 -2.72
N TYR A 173 -4.99 -13.11 -3.32
CA TYR A 173 -4.17 -12.52 -4.39
C TYR A 173 -2.95 -11.77 -3.85
N ALA A 174 -2.98 -11.34 -2.59
CA ALA A 174 -1.85 -10.65 -1.96
C ALA A 174 -0.64 -11.56 -1.71
N GLN A 175 -0.79 -12.88 -1.84
CA GLN A 175 0.33 -13.81 -1.78
C GLN A 175 1.11 -13.93 -3.10
N PHE A 176 0.55 -13.40 -4.20
CA PHE A 176 1.09 -13.53 -5.54
C PHE A 176 1.69 -12.23 -6.06
N TYR A 177 2.89 -12.34 -6.62
CA TYR A 177 3.58 -11.24 -7.28
C TYR A 177 4.16 -11.70 -8.61
N ALA A 178 4.27 -10.79 -9.58
CA ALA A 178 5.12 -10.99 -10.74
C ALA A 178 6.25 -9.95 -10.71
N LEU A 179 7.50 -10.37 -10.88
CA LEU A 179 8.63 -9.45 -10.88
C LEU A 179 9.69 -9.82 -11.91
N GLN A 180 10.45 -8.82 -12.34
CA GLN A 180 11.66 -8.95 -13.15
C GLN A 180 12.89 -8.48 -12.36
N PRO A 181 14.10 -9.02 -12.64
CA PRO A 181 15.36 -8.59 -12.02
C PRO A 181 15.86 -7.26 -12.63
N ALA A 182 14.98 -6.27 -12.70
CA ALA A 182 15.18 -4.99 -13.37
C ALA A 182 14.82 -3.85 -12.41
N SER A 183 15.55 -2.75 -12.49
CA SER A 183 15.20 -1.52 -11.78
C SER A 183 15.36 -0.33 -12.71
N LEU A 184 14.29 0.46 -12.82
CA LEU A 184 14.20 1.59 -13.74
C LEU A 184 14.12 2.89 -12.94
N ILE A 185 14.73 3.94 -13.48
CA ILE A 185 14.61 5.30 -12.98
C ILE A 185 14.38 6.26 -14.14
N SER A 186 13.65 7.34 -13.87
CA SER A 186 13.51 8.47 -14.79
C SER A 186 14.47 9.56 -14.35
N VAL A 187 15.34 10.01 -15.27
CA VAL A 187 16.31 11.08 -14.99
C VAL A 187 16.27 12.13 -16.10
N VAL A 188 16.69 13.35 -15.79
CA VAL A 188 16.87 14.40 -16.79
C VAL A 188 18.35 14.50 -17.13
N ARG A 189 18.70 14.32 -18.40
CA ARG A 189 20.05 14.48 -18.96
C ARG A 189 19.96 15.47 -20.12
N ASP A 190 20.76 16.54 -20.07
CA ASP A 190 20.80 17.58 -21.10
C ASP A 190 19.42 18.19 -21.44
N GLY A 191 18.59 18.40 -20.41
CA GLY A 191 17.23 18.93 -20.56
C GLY A 191 16.22 17.94 -21.14
N LYS A 192 16.59 16.68 -21.36
CA LYS A 192 15.70 15.61 -21.84
C LYS A 192 15.45 14.59 -20.73
N GLN A 193 14.18 14.22 -20.56
CA GLN A 193 13.83 13.08 -19.73
C GLN A 193 14.23 11.79 -20.45
N ILE A 194 14.91 10.90 -19.75
CA ILE A 194 15.30 9.58 -20.23
C ILE A 194 14.96 8.53 -19.17
N ILE A 195 14.83 7.27 -19.62
CA ILE A 195 14.74 6.11 -18.73
C ILE A 195 16.11 5.47 -18.64
N GLN A 196 16.52 5.09 -17.44
CA GLN A 196 17.79 4.45 -17.20
C GLN A 196 17.62 3.24 -16.30
N PHE A 197 18.43 2.21 -16.53
CA PHE A 197 18.59 1.13 -15.57
C PHE A 197 19.35 1.63 -14.34
N SER A 198 18.74 1.46 -13.17
CA SER A 198 19.43 1.55 -11.88
C SER A 198 19.91 0.17 -11.44
N LYS A 199 20.56 0.09 -10.28
CA LYS A 199 21.10 -1.18 -9.76
C LYS A 199 19.95 -2.10 -9.31
N PRO A 200 19.75 -3.28 -9.92
CA PRO A 200 18.71 -4.21 -9.47
C PRO A 200 19.05 -4.83 -8.11
N ASP A 201 18.03 -5.29 -7.39
CA ASP A 201 18.22 -5.99 -6.11
C ASP A 201 19.02 -7.28 -6.35
N ALA A 202 20.12 -7.45 -5.61
CA ALA A 202 21.00 -8.60 -5.78
C ALA A 202 20.29 -9.94 -5.49
N THR A 203 19.28 -9.94 -4.63
CA THR A 203 18.44 -11.11 -4.33
C THR A 203 17.58 -11.47 -5.54
N GLU A 204 16.98 -10.50 -6.22
CA GLU A 204 16.18 -10.73 -7.44
C GLU A 204 17.05 -11.29 -8.57
N VAL A 205 18.24 -10.73 -8.76
CA VAL A 205 19.23 -11.22 -9.74
C VAL A 205 19.64 -12.67 -9.42
N ASN A 206 19.90 -12.99 -8.14
CA ASN A 206 20.29 -14.33 -7.74
C ASN A 206 19.15 -15.34 -7.90
N VAL A 207 17.91 -14.96 -7.57
CA VAL A 207 16.72 -15.79 -7.83
C VAL A 207 16.58 -16.04 -9.32
N TYR A 208 16.74 -15.02 -10.17
CA TYR A 208 16.62 -15.18 -11.61
C TYR A 208 17.65 -16.17 -12.17
N ARG A 209 18.92 -16.06 -11.77
CA ARG A 209 19.98 -17.00 -12.18
C ARG A 209 19.73 -18.44 -11.75
N GLU A 210 19.20 -18.62 -10.55
CA GLU A 210 18.90 -19.96 -10.01
C GLU A 210 17.64 -20.56 -10.63
N PHE A 211 16.62 -19.73 -10.92
CA PHE A 211 15.34 -20.18 -11.45
C PHE A 211 15.35 -20.38 -12.98
N PHE A 212 16.17 -19.61 -13.70
CA PHE A 212 16.34 -19.69 -15.15
C PHE A 212 17.81 -19.97 -15.55
N PRO A 213 18.44 -21.06 -15.08
CA PRO A 213 19.89 -21.26 -15.21
C PRO A 213 20.40 -21.42 -16.65
N THR A 214 19.49 -21.68 -17.59
CA THR A 214 19.81 -21.87 -19.02
C THR A 214 19.64 -20.60 -19.85
N ASP A 215 19.00 -19.57 -19.31
CA ASP A 215 18.73 -18.35 -20.06
C ASP A 215 20.01 -17.52 -20.14
N ALA A 216 20.19 -16.79 -21.24
CA ALA A 216 21.23 -15.77 -21.31
C ALA A 216 20.92 -14.68 -20.27
N HIS A 217 21.91 -14.32 -19.47
CA HIS A 217 21.77 -13.35 -18.39
C HIS A 217 22.75 -12.20 -18.61
N ASP A 218 22.23 -11.05 -19.00
CA ASP A 218 23.00 -9.81 -19.05
C ASP A 218 22.44 -8.82 -18.04
N PHE A 219 23.13 -8.67 -16.91
CA PHE A 219 22.79 -7.71 -15.87
C PHE A 219 23.74 -6.50 -15.85
N ASP A 220 24.67 -6.42 -16.80
CA ASP A 220 25.59 -5.29 -16.94
C ASP A 220 24.90 -4.15 -17.69
N VAL A 221 23.84 -3.62 -17.07
CA VAL A 221 22.94 -2.62 -17.64
C VAL A 221 22.85 -1.37 -16.80
N VAL A 222 23.46 -1.34 -15.61
CA VAL A 222 23.40 -0.18 -14.71
C VAL A 222 23.95 1.05 -15.42
N GLY A 223 23.17 2.13 -15.43
CA GLY A 223 23.54 3.36 -16.10
C GLY A 223 23.25 3.40 -17.60
N TRP A 224 22.83 2.29 -18.21
CA TRP A 224 22.40 2.29 -19.61
C TRP A 224 21.03 2.94 -19.74
N GLU A 225 20.86 3.73 -20.78
CA GLU A 225 19.58 4.32 -21.17
C GLU A 225 18.70 3.23 -21.79
N VAL A 226 17.44 3.15 -21.33
CA VAL A 226 16.42 2.29 -21.94
C VAL A 226 15.73 3.12 -23.01
N VAL A 227 15.98 2.78 -24.27
CA VAL A 227 15.47 3.53 -25.42
C VAL A 227 14.10 2.99 -25.84
N GLU A 228 13.96 1.67 -25.87
CA GLU A 228 12.72 1.00 -26.22
C GLU A 228 12.40 -0.13 -25.24
N ILE A 229 11.11 -0.39 -25.05
CA ILE A 229 10.54 -1.50 -24.30
C ILE A 229 9.59 -2.22 -25.25
N ASP A 230 9.89 -3.48 -25.56
CA ASP A 230 9.17 -4.29 -26.54
C ASP A 230 8.98 -3.59 -27.91
N GLY A 231 9.99 -2.86 -28.37
CA GLY A 231 9.98 -2.13 -29.64
C GLY A 231 9.22 -0.80 -29.62
N GLU A 232 8.66 -0.40 -28.48
CA GLU A 232 8.03 0.91 -28.29
C GLU A 232 8.96 1.86 -27.54
N PRO A 233 9.00 3.18 -27.83
CA PRO A 233 9.80 4.13 -27.07
C PRO A 233 9.55 4.02 -25.56
N ALA A 234 10.61 3.92 -24.76
CA ALA A 234 10.50 3.52 -23.35
C ALA A 234 9.61 4.47 -22.53
N LEU A 235 9.70 5.79 -22.76
CA LEU A 235 8.82 6.77 -22.12
C LEU A 235 7.34 6.53 -22.46
N ASN A 236 7.04 6.25 -23.72
CA ASN A 236 5.67 6.00 -24.17
C ASN A 236 5.12 4.71 -23.56
N ALA A 237 5.92 3.63 -23.56
CA ALA A 237 5.53 2.35 -22.97
C ALA A 237 5.24 2.46 -21.47
N LEU A 238 6.08 3.19 -20.72
CA LEU A 238 5.91 3.38 -19.27
C LEU A 238 4.77 4.35 -18.95
N GLN A 239 4.57 5.39 -19.76
CA GLN A 239 3.43 6.29 -19.61
C GLN A 239 2.10 5.58 -19.89
N ALA A 240 2.02 4.81 -20.99
CA ALA A 240 0.84 3.99 -21.27
C ALA A 240 0.54 3.03 -20.13
N PHE A 241 1.57 2.37 -19.58
CA PHE A 241 1.39 1.52 -18.41
C PHE A 241 0.87 2.30 -17.19
N ALA A 242 1.43 3.48 -16.92
CA ALA A 242 1.02 4.32 -15.79
C ALA A 242 -0.45 4.75 -15.91
N ASP A 243 -0.89 5.17 -17.08
CA ASP A 243 -2.26 5.62 -17.31
C ASP A 243 -3.27 4.46 -17.31
N ASP A 244 -2.88 3.29 -17.83
CA ASP A 244 -3.78 2.14 -17.95
C ASP A 244 -3.82 1.25 -16.70
N HIS A 245 -2.75 1.19 -15.91
CA HIS A 245 -2.63 0.22 -14.81
C HIS A 245 -2.43 0.85 -13.42
N VAL A 246 -2.01 2.11 -13.30
CA VAL A 246 -1.68 2.72 -11.99
C VAL A 246 -2.80 3.65 -11.50
N GLY A 247 -3.91 3.09 -11.01
CA GLY A 247 -5.10 3.89 -10.67
C GLY A 247 -5.15 4.56 -9.29
N ILE A 248 -4.03 4.70 -8.59
CA ILE A 248 -4.04 5.15 -7.18
C ILE A 248 -3.90 6.67 -7.00
N LEU A 249 -3.59 7.43 -8.06
CA LEU A 249 -3.32 8.87 -7.95
C LEU A 249 -3.85 9.65 -9.17
N LYS A 250 -4.33 10.88 -8.93
CA LYS A 250 -4.89 11.78 -9.97
C LYS A 250 -3.82 12.40 -10.86
N ASP A 251 -2.63 12.67 -10.31
CA ASP A 251 -1.50 13.26 -11.03
C ASP A 251 -0.78 12.23 -11.91
N GLY A 252 -0.72 12.49 -13.22
CA GLY A 252 -0.10 11.59 -14.20
C GLY A 252 1.39 11.39 -14.00
N GLY A 253 2.13 12.45 -13.63
CA GLY A 253 3.57 12.37 -13.36
C GLY A 253 3.89 11.48 -12.15
N THR A 254 3.05 11.49 -11.12
CA THR A 254 3.24 10.67 -9.93
C THR A 254 2.90 9.21 -10.22
N ARG A 255 1.83 8.93 -11.00
CA ARG A 255 1.58 7.58 -11.53
C ARG A 255 2.75 7.06 -12.36
N PHE A 256 3.32 7.92 -13.21
CA PHE A 256 4.51 7.59 -14.00
C PHE A 256 5.69 7.24 -13.10
N ASN A 257 5.98 8.04 -12.06
CA ASN A 257 7.04 7.73 -11.11
C ASN A 257 6.81 6.39 -10.38
N LEU A 258 5.56 6.08 -10.00
CA LEU A 258 5.20 4.79 -9.43
C LEU A 258 5.41 3.64 -10.42
N ALA A 259 5.07 3.83 -11.69
CA ALA A 259 5.30 2.86 -12.75
C ALA A 259 6.79 2.57 -12.98
N VAL A 260 7.63 3.63 -13.03
CA VAL A 260 9.05 3.52 -13.37
C VAL A 260 9.91 3.11 -12.18
N SER A 261 9.89 3.89 -11.11
CA SER A 261 10.82 3.75 -9.97
C SER A 261 10.14 3.36 -8.66
N GLY A 262 8.80 3.32 -8.64
CA GLY A 262 8.04 3.17 -7.41
C GLY A 262 8.22 4.41 -6.54
N PHE A 263 8.25 4.23 -5.22
CA PHE A 263 8.57 5.28 -4.25
C PHE A 263 10.09 5.56 -4.17
N GLY A 264 10.76 5.67 -5.32
CA GLY A 264 12.20 5.89 -5.41
C GLY A 264 13.06 4.65 -5.07
N THR A 265 12.45 3.46 -5.00
CA THR A 265 13.15 2.21 -4.65
C THR A 265 13.80 1.53 -5.86
N GLY A 266 13.50 1.98 -7.08
CA GLY A 266 13.87 1.30 -8.32
C GLY A 266 12.96 0.13 -8.67
N ARG A 267 12.03 -0.26 -7.77
CA ARG A 267 11.00 -1.28 -8.01
C ARG A 267 9.70 -0.65 -8.47
N GLY A 268 9.72 -0.09 -9.68
CA GLY A 268 8.51 0.43 -10.31
C GLY A 268 7.45 -0.65 -10.54
N GLN A 269 6.18 -0.24 -10.48
CA GLN A 269 5.04 -1.11 -10.70
C GLN A 269 5.05 -1.76 -12.10
N PHE A 270 5.79 -1.19 -13.05
CA PHE A 270 5.99 -1.80 -14.36
C PHE A 270 6.69 -3.15 -14.27
N VAL A 271 7.78 -3.24 -13.51
CA VAL A 271 8.67 -4.42 -13.36
C VAL A 271 8.35 -5.25 -12.10
N TYR A 272 7.54 -4.73 -11.18
CA TYR A 272 7.19 -5.38 -9.92
C TYR A 272 5.68 -5.24 -9.64
N ARG A 273 4.94 -6.35 -9.72
CA ARG A 273 3.47 -6.36 -9.73
C ARG A 273 2.88 -7.19 -8.58
N PRO A 274 2.42 -6.56 -7.48
CA PRO A 274 1.46 -7.17 -6.56
C PRO A 274 0.15 -7.51 -7.28
N LEU A 275 -0.24 -8.79 -7.32
CA LEU A 275 -1.47 -9.18 -8.04
C LEU A 275 -2.75 -8.82 -7.28
N SER A 276 -2.66 -8.46 -6.00
CA SER A 276 -3.77 -7.88 -5.24
C SER A 276 -4.21 -6.51 -5.77
N SER A 277 -3.34 -5.78 -6.48
CA SER A 277 -3.60 -4.40 -6.93
C SER A 277 -3.18 -4.10 -8.36
N LEU A 278 -2.60 -5.05 -9.09
CA LEU A 278 -2.21 -4.90 -10.50
C LEU A 278 -2.59 -6.13 -11.33
N ASP A 279 -2.56 -5.95 -12.65
CA ASP A 279 -2.86 -6.98 -13.63
C ASP A 279 -1.64 -7.89 -13.88
N LEU A 280 -1.92 -9.14 -14.26
CA LEU A 280 -0.89 -10.07 -14.71
C LEU A 280 -0.14 -9.53 -15.93
N PRO A 281 1.17 -9.76 -16.04
CA PRO A 281 1.87 -9.59 -17.31
C PRO A 281 1.23 -10.44 -18.42
N THR A 282 1.06 -9.83 -19.58
CA THR A 282 0.49 -10.49 -20.76
C THR A 282 1.56 -11.31 -21.50
N LYS A 283 2.74 -10.72 -21.72
CA LYS A 283 3.92 -11.35 -22.34
C LYS A 283 4.78 -12.10 -21.33
N SER A 284 5.42 -13.18 -21.76
CA SER A 284 6.28 -14.03 -20.92
C SER A 284 7.60 -13.38 -20.52
N PHE A 285 8.07 -12.42 -21.31
CA PHE A 285 9.24 -11.59 -21.05
C PHE A 285 9.00 -10.15 -21.47
N VAL A 286 9.92 -9.26 -21.08
CA VAL A 286 10.05 -7.90 -21.62
C VAL A 286 11.42 -7.77 -22.26
N GLU A 287 11.44 -7.18 -23.44
CA GLU A 287 12.66 -6.83 -24.17
C GLU A 287 13.00 -5.35 -23.95
N TYR A 288 14.26 -5.07 -23.63
CA TYR A 288 14.77 -3.71 -23.44
C TYR A 288 15.89 -3.44 -24.43
N SER A 289 15.67 -2.49 -25.35
CA SER A 289 16.73 -1.94 -26.20
C SER A 289 17.45 -0.85 -25.41
N VAL A 290 18.75 -1.01 -25.21
CA VAL A 290 19.55 -0.12 -24.37
C VAL A 290 20.70 0.55 -25.11
N TYR A 291 21.02 1.76 -24.67
CA TYR A 291 22.08 2.61 -25.22
C TYR A 291 23.03 3.08 -24.11
N HIS A 292 24.33 3.01 -24.36
CA HIS A 292 25.35 3.50 -23.43
C HIS A 292 25.97 4.81 -23.93
N ALA A 293 25.66 5.91 -23.26
CA ALA A 293 26.00 7.26 -23.72
C ALA A 293 27.51 7.56 -23.83
N ALA A 294 28.36 6.88 -23.06
CA ALA A 294 29.81 7.15 -23.09
C ALA A 294 30.55 6.39 -24.21
N THR A 295 29.99 5.27 -24.67
CA THR A 295 30.64 4.37 -25.66
C THR A 295 29.87 4.30 -26.97
N ASN A 296 28.68 4.90 -27.03
CA ASN A 296 27.73 4.80 -28.13
C ASN A 296 27.33 3.34 -28.47
N SER A 297 27.54 2.40 -27.55
CA SER A 297 27.17 1.00 -27.76
C SER A 297 25.68 0.79 -27.52
N THR A 298 25.07 -0.07 -28.32
CA THR A 298 23.70 -0.54 -28.13
C THR A 298 23.69 -2.06 -27.91
N LYS A 299 22.70 -2.52 -27.15
CA LYS A 299 22.40 -3.95 -27.02
C LYS A 299 20.93 -4.13 -26.63
N THR A 300 20.47 -5.37 -26.68
CA THR A 300 19.15 -5.76 -26.21
C THR A 300 19.31 -6.73 -25.06
N VAL A 301 18.54 -6.52 -23.99
CA VAL A 301 18.44 -7.46 -22.87
C VAL A 301 16.99 -7.90 -22.71
N THR A 302 16.80 -9.15 -22.31
CA THR A 302 15.47 -9.75 -22.16
C THR A 302 15.35 -10.37 -20.78
N TYR A 303 14.26 -10.06 -20.08
CA TYR A 303 13.97 -10.63 -18.77
C TYR A 303 12.62 -11.32 -18.74
N ASN A 304 12.61 -12.59 -18.38
CA ASN A 304 11.41 -13.36 -18.08
C ASN A 304 10.76 -12.89 -16.76
N TRP A 305 9.46 -13.11 -16.64
CA TRP A 305 8.75 -12.87 -15.38
C TRP A 305 8.95 -14.02 -14.39
N ILE A 306 9.30 -13.68 -13.14
CA ILE A 306 9.26 -14.59 -12.00
C ILE A 306 7.96 -14.34 -11.25
N GLY A 307 7.16 -15.38 -11.08
CA GLY A 307 6.03 -15.39 -10.16
C GLY A 307 6.46 -15.76 -8.74
N LEU A 308 6.01 -15.01 -7.74
CA LEU A 308 6.12 -15.39 -6.34
C LEU A 308 4.77 -15.89 -5.81
N ASN A 309 4.83 -16.80 -4.84
CA ASN A 309 3.69 -17.37 -4.13
C ASN A 309 4.01 -17.50 -2.63
N GLY A 310 3.03 -17.19 -1.79
CA GLY A 310 3.11 -17.31 -0.33
C GLY A 310 3.73 -16.10 0.37
N VAL A 311 3.69 -14.90 -0.24
CA VAL A 311 4.26 -13.65 0.32
C VAL A 311 3.42 -13.09 1.49
N ALA A 312 2.09 -13.17 1.42
CA ALA A 312 1.16 -12.68 2.46
C ALA A 312 0.48 -13.85 3.20
N LYS A 313 0.32 -13.75 4.53
CA LYS A 313 -0.50 -14.64 5.36
C LYS A 313 -1.93 -14.06 5.46
N PRO A 314 -3.01 -14.86 5.32
CA PRO A 314 -3.10 -16.19 5.92
C PRO A 314 -3.60 -17.33 5.00
N GLY A 315 -3.09 -18.55 5.25
CA GLY A 315 -3.86 -19.79 5.04
C GLY A 315 -3.35 -20.81 4.01
N ARG A 316 -2.50 -20.44 3.04
CA ARG A 316 -2.04 -21.36 1.97
C ARG A 316 -0.61 -21.16 1.49
N ALA A 317 0.29 -20.62 2.33
CA ALA A 317 1.69 -20.52 1.92
C ALA A 317 2.21 -21.93 1.53
N PRO A 318 2.77 -22.11 0.33
CA PRO A 318 3.39 -23.36 -0.05
C PRO A 318 4.43 -23.79 0.97
N PRO A 319 4.68 -25.11 1.13
CA PRO A 319 5.77 -25.58 1.98
C PRO A 319 7.09 -24.96 1.52
N ALA A 320 8.01 -24.81 2.47
CA ALA A 320 9.35 -24.32 2.19
C ALA A 320 9.98 -25.12 1.04
N SER A 321 10.70 -24.42 0.17
CA SER A 321 11.42 -25.04 -0.94
C SER A 321 12.43 -26.05 -0.40
N HIS A 322 12.47 -27.24 -1.01
CA HIS A 322 13.53 -28.21 -0.74
C HIS A 322 14.90 -27.75 -1.26
N ASN A 323 14.94 -26.74 -2.14
CA ASN A 323 16.17 -26.02 -2.51
C ASN A 323 16.43 -24.92 -1.48
N GLY A 324 17.34 -25.20 -0.53
CA GLY A 324 17.66 -24.29 0.56
C GLY A 324 18.17 -22.89 0.12
N LYS A 325 18.76 -22.75 -1.08
CA LYS A 325 19.15 -21.44 -1.61
C LYS A 325 17.94 -20.59 -1.98
N LEU A 326 16.99 -21.17 -2.72
CA LEU A 326 15.77 -20.47 -3.11
C LEU A 326 14.90 -20.12 -1.90
N GLU A 327 14.83 -21.00 -0.89
CA GLU A 327 14.12 -20.65 0.35
C GLU A 327 14.78 -19.46 1.07
N HIS A 328 16.11 -19.47 1.19
CA HIS A 328 16.85 -18.34 1.77
C HIS A 328 16.60 -17.03 1.00
N TYR A 329 16.59 -17.07 -0.34
CA TYR A 329 16.26 -15.91 -1.15
C TYR A 329 14.81 -15.48 -0.99
N PHE A 330 13.87 -16.41 -0.87
CA PHE A 330 12.47 -16.09 -0.64
C PHE A 330 12.27 -15.36 0.69
N GLU A 331 12.87 -15.82 1.77
CA GLU A 331 12.80 -15.14 3.07
C GLU A 331 13.39 -13.72 3.02
N ARG A 332 14.50 -13.55 2.29
CA ARG A 332 15.10 -12.23 2.05
C ARG A 332 14.21 -11.34 1.20
N LEU A 333 13.61 -11.87 0.13
CA LEU A 333 12.66 -11.15 -0.70
C LEU A 333 11.47 -10.72 0.14
N VAL A 334 10.77 -11.64 0.80
CA VAL A 334 9.61 -11.31 1.66
C VAL A 334 9.96 -10.27 2.70
N ARG A 335 11.13 -10.35 3.34
CA ARG A 335 11.64 -9.29 4.20
C ARG A 335 11.75 -7.96 3.44
N HIS A 336 12.43 -7.93 2.29
CA HIS A 336 12.51 -6.72 1.50
C HIS A 336 11.14 -6.23 1.00
N LEU A 337 10.17 -7.11 0.74
CA LEU A 337 8.83 -6.72 0.31
C LEU A 337 8.00 -6.13 1.45
N ILE A 338 8.14 -6.67 2.66
CA ILE A 338 7.45 -6.19 3.88
C ILE A 338 8.11 -4.93 4.43
N TYR A 339 9.44 -4.82 4.35
CA TYR A 339 10.22 -3.71 4.94
C TYR A 339 10.58 -2.59 3.95
N HIS A 340 10.64 -2.84 2.64
CA HIS A 340 10.99 -1.81 1.62
C HIS A 340 9.86 -1.49 0.65
N SER A 341 8.62 -1.88 0.93
CA SER A 341 7.48 -1.39 0.13
C SER A 341 7.31 0.12 0.26
N LEU A 342 7.87 0.78 1.28
CA LEU A 342 7.80 2.25 1.47
C LEU A 342 9.01 2.78 2.28
N PHE A 343 10.18 2.96 1.66
CA PHE A 343 11.39 3.57 2.27
C PHE A 343 12.22 2.63 3.19
N GLU A 344 13.55 2.85 3.25
CA GLU A 344 14.26 2.60 4.52
C GLU A 344 13.55 3.43 5.59
N PRO A 345 13.36 2.96 6.83
CA PRO A 345 12.65 3.72 7.85
C PRO A 345 13.40 5.02 8.15
N THR A 346 13.08 6.07 7.40
CA THR A 346 13.48 7.42 7.72
C THR A 346 12.62 7.87 8.89
N PRO A 347 13.17 8.58 9.87
CA PRO A 347 12.36 9.23 10.89
C PRO A 347 11.22 10.01 10.22
N VAL A 348 9.99 9.83 10.71
CA VAL A 348 8.80 10.48 10.12
C VAL A 348 8.94 12.00 10.11
N VAL A 349 9.64 12.54 11.12
CA VAL A 349 10.12 13.93 11.13
C VAL A 349 11.63 13.90 11.30
N SER A 350 12.34 14.63 10.44
CA SER A 350 13.78 14.84 10.56
C SER A 350 14.12 16.26 10.12
N TYR A 351 15.28 16.75 10.53
CA TYR A 351 15.72 18.08 10.16
C TYR A 351 17.24 18.12 9.95
N ASP A 352 17.68 19.03 9.09
CA ASP A 352 19.09 19.28 8.81
C ASP A 352 19.31 20.78 8.53
N ALA A 353 20.56 21.21 8.51
CA ALA A 353 20.96 22.55 8.09
C ALA A 353 21.78 22.47 6.81
N MET A 354 21.32 23.10 5.74
CA MET A 354 22.07 23.14 4.47
C MET A 354 23.26 24.10 4.53
N ASP A 355 23.06 25.26 5.15
CA ASP A 355 24.08 26.27 5.37
C ASP A 355 23.80 27.06 6.66
N ASN A 356 24.51 28.17 6.89
CA ASN A 356 24.33 28.98 8.09
C ASN A 356 22.94 29.64 8.20
N SER A 357 22.22 29.81 7.09
CA SER A 357 20.97 30.56 6.99
C SER A 357 19.73 29.70 6.72
N VAL A 358 19.89 28.50 6.19
CA VAL A 358 18.79 27.62 5.77
C VAL A 358 18.67 26.39 6.67
N GLY A 359 17.50 26.22 7.27
CA GLY A 359 17.06 24.97 7.91
C GLY A 359 16.14 24.17 7.00
N VAL A 360 16.26 22.85 7.02
CA VAL A 360 15.39 21.93 6.27
C VAL A 360 14.61 21.07 7.25
N LEU A 361 13.28 21.22 7.27
CA LEU A 361 12.38 20.35 8.02
C LEU A 361 11.76 19.35 7.05
N LYS A 362 12.02 18.07 7.24
CA LYS A 362 11.43 16.98 6.46
C LYS A 362 10.34 16.28 7.25
N ILE A 363 9.15 16.18 6.68
CA ILE A 363 8.01 15.42 7.22
C ILE A 363 7.63 14.35 6.20
N ALA A 364 8.03 13.11 6.46
CA ALA A 364 7.80 11.95 5.60
C ALA A 364 6.40 11.34 5.74
N GLY A 365 5.62 11.75 6.75
CA GLY A 365 4.25 11.28 6.97
C GLY A 365 3.57 11.99 8.14
N PHE A 366 2.25 11.91 8.18
CA PHE A 366 1.42 12.34 9.33
C PHE A 366 0.81 11.13 10.05
N SER A 367 1.36 9.95 9.86
CA SER A 367 0.99 8.72 10.56
C SER A 367 2.22 7.85 10.78
N ALA A 368 2.14 6.93 11.74
CA ALA A 368 3.18 5.94 11.95
C ALA A 368 3.34 5.09 10.68
N ILE A 369 4.54 5.12 10.09
CA ILE A 369 4.86 4.28 8.93
C ILE A 369 4.77 2.82 9.37
N GLY A 370 3.86 2.05 8.77
CA GLY A 370 3.61 0.65 9.12
C GLY A 370 2.40 0.39 10.02
N GLY A 371 1.68 1.43 10.47
CA GLY A 371 0.38 1.30 11.14
C GLY A 371 0.43 0.87 12.62
N ASP A 372 1.59 0.48 13.14
CA ASP A 372 1.79 0.13 14.56
C ASP A 372 2.25 1.38 15.34
N ASP A 373 1.29 2.19 15.80
CA ASP A 373 1.56 3.20 16.82
C ASP A 373 1.45 2.55 18.21
N ASN A 374 2.54 2.55 18.99
CA ASN A 374 2.54 2.16 20.40
C ASN A 374 1.91 3.24 21.31
N GLY A 375 1.28 4.26 20.71
CA GLY A 375 0.68 5.42 21.35
C GLY A 375 1.64 6.59 21.56
N SER A 376 2.90 6.50 21.10
CA SER A 376 3.88 7.58 21.21
C SER A 376 4.06 8.41 19.94
N PHE A 377 3.54 7.96 18.79
CA PHE A 377 3.81 8.61 17.51
C PHE A 377 3.51 10.11 17.50
N THR A 378 2.34 10.51 17.99
CA THR A 378 1.94 11.92 18.07
C THR A 378 2.89 12.74 18.96
N GLN A 379 3.37 12.14 20.06
CA GLN A 379 4.31 12.81 20.97
C GLN A 379 5.69 12.95 20.30
N ASP A 380 6.17 11.90 19.65
CA ASP A 380 7.44 11.87 18.94
C ASP A 380 7.45 12.85 17.76
N PHE A 381 6.34 12.90 17.01
CA PHE A 381 6.13 13.86 15.93
C PHE A 381 6.27 15.30 16.45
N SER A 382 5.51 15.65 17.50
CA SER A 382 5.53 16.99 18.09
C SER A 382 6.89 17.35 18.68
N ALA A 383 7.54 16.42 19.38
CA ALA A 383 8.88 16.63 19.94
C ALA A 383 9.88 16.93 18.82
N ASN A 384 9.91 16.11 17.76
CA ASN A 384 10.85 16.28 16.65
C ASN A 384 10.63 17.60 15.88
N VAL A 385 9.37 18.01 15.66
CA VAL A 385 9.08 19.32 15.04
C VAL A 385 9.52 20.48 15.95
N THR A 386 9.28 20.37 17.25
CA THR A 386 9.67 21.38 18.24
C THR A 386 11.20 21.50 18.33
N ASP A 387 11.90 20.38 18.37
CA ASP A 387 13.36 20.33 18.41
C ASP A 387 13.97 20.95 17.14
N ALA A 388 13.41 20.64 15.97
CA ALA A 388 13.85 21.22 14.70
C ALA A 388 13.74 22.75 14.70
N LEU A 389 12.57 23.28 15.07
CA LEU A 389 12.31 24.72 15.07
C LEU A 389 13.13 25.44 16.16
N THR A 390 13.35 24.78 17.30
CA THR A 390 14.21 25.29 18.37
C THR A 390 15.65 25.40 17.88
N GLU A 391 16.19 24.36 17.26
CA GLU A 391 17.55 24.37 16.69
C GLU A 391 17.70 25.46 15.63
N PHE A 392 16.72 25.60 14.73
CA PHE A 392 16.76 26.63 13.69
C PHE A 392 16.74 28.04 14.27
N THR A 393 16.00 28.25 15.35
CA THR A 393 15.97 29.53 16.07
C THR A 393 17.30 29.80 16.76
N LEU A 394 17.84 28.82 17.51
CA LEU A 394 19.12 28.96 18.22
C LEU A 394 20.30 29.18 17.27
N THR A 395 20.24 28.60 16.08
CA THR A 395 21.28 28.73 15.05
C THR A 395 21.01 29.86 14.06
N ASN A 396 20.05 30.75 14.34
CA ASN A 396 19.70 31.92 13.55
C ASN A 396 19.42 31.61 12.06
N LYS A 397 18.73 30.51 11.77
CA LYS A 397 18.24 30.24 10.42
C LYS A 397 17.21 31.30 10.06
N SER A 398 17.38 31.90 8.88
CA SER A 398 16.46 32.92 8.34
C SER A 398 15.51 32.35 7.29
N THR A 399 15.80 31.14 6.80
CA THR A 399 15.01 30.47 5.76
C THR A 399 14.69 29.04 6.17
N LEU A 400 13.44 28.63 6.00
CA LEU A 400 12.98 27.26 6.20
C LEU A 400 12.61 26.63 4.85
N ILE A 401 13.16 25.46 4.56
CA ILE A 401 12.68 24.56 3.53
C ILE A 401 11.84 23.48 4.20
N LEU A 402 10.58 23.34 3.78
CA LEU A 402 9.71 22.25 4.20
C LEU A 402 9.70 21.16 3.11
N ASP A 403 10.29 20.00 3.42
CA ASP A 403 10.31 18.84 2.54
C ASP A 403 9.17 17.87 2.90
N LEU A 404 8.15 17.82 2.03
CA LEU A 404 7.02 16.87 2.11
C LEU A 404 7.10 15.79 1.01
N THR A 405 8.25 15.65 0.35
CA THR A 405 8.40 14.66 -0.72
C THR A 405 8.25 13.25 -0.17
N GLY A 406 7.48 12.41 -0.87
CA GLY A 406 7.19 11.04 -0.43
C GLY A 406 6.21 10.93 0.75
N ASN A 407 5.61 12.03 1.20
CA ASN A 407 4.62 12.02 2.28
C ASN A 407 3.27 11.48 1.80
N GLY A 408 2.85 10.35 2.36
CA GLY A 408 1.58 9.67 2.02
C GLY A 408 0.33 10.25 2.68
N GLY A 409 0.46 11.32 3.46
CA GLY A 409 -0.60 11.87 4.31
C GLY A 409 -0.61 11.25 5.70
N GLY A 410 -1.78 11.16 6.32
CA GLY A 410 -1.97 10.61 7.66
C GLY A 410 -3.02 11.38 8.45
N ASP A 411 -2.77 11.57 9.74
CA ASP A 411 -3.66 12.27 10.65
C ASP A 411 -3.73 13.77 10.32
N ILE A 412 -4.94 14.22 9.99
CA ILE A 412 -5.25 15.62 9.69
C ILE A 412 -4.88 16.56 10.85
N CYS A 413 -4.94 16.08 12.09
CA CYS A 413 -4.61 16.85 13.28
C CYS A 413 -3.13 17.17 13.42
N LEU A 414 -2.26 16.27 12.94
CA LEU A 414 -0.84 16.55 12.87
C LEU A 414 -0.52 17.56 11.76
N GLY A 415 -1.20 17.47 10.62
CA GLY A 415 -1.10 18.49 9.56
C GLY A 415 -1.44 19.89 10.08
N TYR A 416 -2.52 19.99 10.84
CA TYR A 416 -2.90 21.25 11.48
C TYR A 416 -1.94 21.74 12.56
N ALA A 417 -1.36 20.84 13.34
CA ALA A 417 -0.34 21.23 14.30
C ALA A 417 0.92 21.75 13.60
N THR A 418 1.35 21.15 12.50
CA THR A 418 2.45 21.70 11.69
C THR A 418 2.16 23.13 11.25
N ILE A 419 0.93 23.43 10.79
CA ILE A 419 0.54 24.81 10.46
C ILE A 419 0.66 25.73 11.68
N ARG A 420 0.25 25.29 12.87
CA ARG A 420 0.37 26.07 14.12
C ARG A 420 1.82 26.32 14.52
N TYR A 421 2.69 25.32 14.38
CA TYR A 421 4.11 25.46 14.64
C TYR A 421 4.76 26.52 13.73
N LEU A 422 4.38 26.55 12.46
CA LEU A 422 4.94 27.46 11.46
C LEU A 422 4.30 28.85 11.48
N PHE A 423 3.03 28.94 11.86
CA PHE A 423 2.23 30.16 11.83
C PHE A 423 1.43 30.34 13.13
N PRO A 424 2.10 30.47 14.29
CA PRO A 424 1.44 30.54 15.59
C PRO A 424 0.45 31.72 15.72
N GLN A 425 0.64 32.78 14.93
CA GLN A 425 -0.27 33.92 14.84
C GLN A 425 -1.65 33.58 14.24
N LEU A 426 -1.81 32.44 13.56
CA LEU A 426 -3.10 31.98 13.06
C LEU A 426 -3.96 31.35 14.17
N ASP A 427 -3.42 31.19 15.38
CA ASP A 427 -4.10 30.62 16.54
C ASP A 427 -3.76 31.37 17.85
N LEU A 428 -3.83 32.71 17.80
CA LEU A 428 -3.52 33.61 18.93
C LEU A 428 -4.21 33.25 20.28
N PRO A 429 -5.43 32.70 20.32
CA PRO A 429 -6.07 32.30 21.59
C PRO A 429 -5.53 31.00 22.19
N GLY A 430 -4.63 30.31 21.49
CA GLY A 430 -4.18 28.94 21.78
C GLY A 430 -5.19 27.88 21.33
N PRO A 431 -4.87 26.57 21.45
CA PRO A 431 -5.77 25.49 21.05
C PRO A 431 -7.02 25.50 21.95
N ARG A 432 -8.05 26.22 21.52
CA ARG A 432 -9.36 26.21 22.15
C ARG A 432 -10.29 25.39 21.29
N GLU A 433 -11.25 24.75 21.95
CA GLU A 433 -12.39 24.10 21.32
C GLU A 433 -13.04 25.05 20.29
N GLY A 434 -13.05 24.66 19.00
CA GLY A 434 -13.65 25.45 17.92
C GLY A 434 -12.88 26.72 17.50
N VAL A 435 -11.64 26.94 17.98
CA VAL A 435 -10.80 28.10 17.61
C VAL A 435 -9.41 27.64 17.19
N GLY A 436 -8.88 28.30 16.17
CA GLY A 436 -7.64 27.97 15.45
C GLY A 436 -7.91 28.00 13.94
N PRO A 437 -6.95 27.60 13.09
CA PRO A 437 -7.12 27.63 11.62
C PRO A 437 -8.34 26.82 11.11
N HIS A 438 -9.04 26.10 12.00
CA HIS A 438 -10.28 25.36 11.74
C HIS A 438 -11.54 26.23 11.66
N THR A 439 -11.50 27.53 11.96
CA THR A 439 -12.71 28.37 11.80
C THR A 439 -13.18 28.43 10.35
N GLU A 440 -12.27 28.16 9.41
CA GLU A 440 -12.53 28.04 7.96
C GLU A 440 -12.54 26.59 7.45
N ALA A 441 -12.08 25.60 8.25
CA ALA A 441 -12.02 24.20 7.85
C ALA A 441 -13.39 23.52 8.01
N VAL A 442 -14.28 23.83 7.07
CA VAL A 442 -15.61 23.24 6.97
C VAL A 442 -15.52 21.93 6.18
N TYR A 443 -15.95 20.84 6.82
CA TYR A 443 -16.03 19.49 6.28
C TYR A 443 -17.46 19.18 5.90
N HIS A 444 -17.58 18.54 4.74
CA HIS A 444 -18.85 18.13 4.17
C HIS A 444 -18.93 16.61 4.26
N VAL A 445 -19.85 16.09 5.08
CA VAL A 445 -20.08 14.65 5.19
C VAL A 445 -21.40 14.31 4.51
N GLN A 446 -21.35 13.40 3.55
CA GLN A 446 -22.56 12.91 2.90
C GLN A 446 -23.33 12.00 3.85
N ALA A 447 -24.57 12.38 4.16
CA ALA A 447 -25.45 11.55 4.97
C ALA A 447 -25.79 10.24 4.24
N SER A 448 -25.66 9.11 4.94
CA SER A 448 -26.01 7.78 4.45
C SER A 448 -26.45 6.90 5.61
N PRO A 449 -27.20 5.79 5.37
CA PRO A 449 -27.55 4.85 6.43
C PRO A 449 -26.35 4.32 7.20
N LEU A 450 -25.22 4.11 6.52
CA LEU A 450 -23.97 3.68 7.15
C LEU A 450 -23.39 4.76 8.06
N VAL A 451 -23.28 6.00 7.57
CA VAL A 451 -22.77 7.14 8.37
C VAL A 451 -23.66 7.39 9.59
N SER A 452 -24.99 7.33 9.44
CA SER A 452 -25.91 7.47 10.57
C SER A 452 -25.75 6.35 11.61
N LEU A 453 -25.54 5.11 11.16
CA LEU A 453 -25.26 3.99 12.06
C LEU A 453 -23.95 4.20 12.80
N LEU A 454 -22.88 4.56 12.10
CA LEU A 454 -21.55 4.81 12.68
C LEU A 454 -21.58 5.96 13.70
N ALA A 455 -22.25 7.07 13.37
CA ALA A 455 -22.44 8.19 14.28
C ALA A 455 -23.23 7.80 15.55
N THR A 456 -24.25 6.96 15.41
CA THR A 456 -25.03 6.44 16.55
C THR A 456 -24.17 5.51 17.43
N GLN A 457 -23.33 4.67 16.83
CA GLN A 457 -22.37 3.86 17.58
C GLN A 457 -21.31 4.72 18.28
N GLY A 458 -20.83 5.78 17.62
CA GLY A 458 -19.92 6.77 18.21
C GLY A 458 -20.55 7.48 19.41
N GLU A 459 -21.83 7.85 19.36
CA GLU A 459 -22.54 8.39 20.51
C GLU A 459 -22.63 7.38 21.67
N ALA A 460 -22.97 6.12 21.37
CA ALA A 460 -23.03 5.07 22.38
C ALA A 460 -21.66 4.84 23.04
N LEU A 461 -20.58 4.86 22.26
CA LEU A 461 -19.22 4.78 22.75
C LEU A 461 -18.87 5.99 23.62
N LEU A 462 -19.18 7.21 23.18
CA LEU A 462 -18.94 8.43 23.95
C LEU A 462 -19.60 8.39 25.34
N ARG A 463 -20.79 7.79 25.44
CA ARG A 463 -21.51 7.64 26.73
C ARG A 463 -20.92 6.57 27.64
N THR A 464 -20.38 5.49 27.07
CA THR A 464 -19.96 4.29 27.82
C THR A 464 -18.47 4.28 28.14
N ASP A 465 -17.66 4.76 27.20
CA ASP A 465 -16.21 4.91 27.32
C ASP A 465 -15.73 6.17 26.55
N PRO A 466 -15.87 7.36 27.15
CA PRO A 466 -15.46 8.61 26.51
C PRO A 466 -13.96 8.65 26.15
N GLY A 467 -13.12 7.90 26.87
CA GLY A 467 -11.68 7.86 26.64
C GLY A 467 -11.31 7.15 25.33
N SER A 468 -12.07 6.12 24.97
CA SER A 468 -11.89 5.38 23.72
C SER A 468 -12.62 6.01 22.53
N CYS A 469 -13.42 7.06 22.73
CA CYS A 469 -14.15 7.72 21.65
C CYS A 469 -13.27 8.77 20.93
N SER A 470 -12.34 8.29 20.12
CA SER A 470 -11.37 9.09 19.36
C SER A 470 -11.53 9.00 17.84
N SER A 471 -12.36 8.08 17.33
CA SER A 471 -12.61 7.95 15.88
C SER A 471 -13.40 9.14 15.33
N GLU A 472 -13.30 9.37 14.03
CA GLU A 472 -14.06 10.38 13.29
C GLU A 472 -15.58 10.19 13.36
N PHE A 473 -16.09 9.05 13.82
CA PHE A 473 -17.52 8.83 14.01
C PHE A 473 -18.02 9.24 15.41
N CYS A 474 -17.13 9.62 16.31
CA CYS A 474 -17.47 10.08 17.65
C CYS A 474 -17.95 11.55 17.63
N PRO A 475 -19.08 11.88 18.28
CA PRO A 475 -19.61 13.25 18.31
C PRO A 475 -18.64 14.30 18.83
N ASN A 476 -17.83 13.93 19.82
CA ASN A 476 -16.83 14.82 20.43
C ASN A 476 -15.70 15.23 19.46
N GLN A 477 -15.59 14.62 18.27
CA GLN A 477 -14.65 15.06 17.24
C GLN A 477 -15.19 16.20 16.37
N TRP A 478 -16.47 16.58 16.53
CA TRP A 478 -17.14 17.53 15.64
C TRP A 478 -17.63 18.76 16.38
N TYR A 479 -17.66 19.88 15.67
CA TYR A 479 -18.13 21.16 16.16
C TYR A 479 -19.10 21.79 15.16
N SER A 480 -20.14 22.41 15.69
CA SER A 480 -21.14 23.15 14.89
C SER A 480 -20.50 24.38 14.24
N THR A 481 -20.63 24.52 12.93
CA THR A 481 -20.16 25.71 12.20
C THR A 481 -20.86 26.99 12.64
N THR A 482 -22.13 26.90 13.06
CA THR A 482 -22.95 28.02 13.53
C THR A 482 -22.67 28.40 14.98
N THR A 483 -22.76 27.44 15.91
CA THR A 483 -22.67 27.73 17.35
C THR A 483 -21.25 27.64 17.89
N LYS A 484 -20.32 27.05 17.11
CA LYS A 484 -18.95 26.69 17.50
C LYS A 484 -18.87 25.76 18.71
N ARG A 485 -19.98 25.13 19.11
CA ARG A 485 -20.02 24.16 20.20
C ARG A 485 -19.74 22.75 19.70
N GLN A 486 -19.07 21.96 20.52
CA GLN A 486 -18.83 20.54 20.30
C GLN A 486 -20.15 19.77 20.29
N PHE A 487 -20.26 18.77 19.42
CA PHE A 487 -21.39 17.84 19.47
C PHE A 487 -21.20 16.81 20.59
N LEU A 488 -22.31 16.42 21.21
CA LEU A 488 -22.35 15.43 22.30
C LEU A 488 -23.17 14.18 21.93
N ASP A 489 -23.77 14.17 20.74
CA ASP A 489 -24.64 13.12 20.24
C ASP A 489 -24.53 12.99 18.71
N ALA A 490 -25.19 12.00 18.13
CA ALA A 490 -25.11 11.70 16.71
C ALA A 490 -25.70 12.80 15.79
N SER A 491 -26.26 13.89 16.32
CA SER A 491 -26.85 14.97 15.51
C SER A 491 -25.86 15.64 14.55
N TRP A 492 -24.55 15.54 14.84
CA TRP A 492 -23.50 15.98 13.94
C TRP A 492 -23.56 15.29 12.57
N ALA A 493 -24.18 14.11 12.44
CA ALA A 493 -24.31 13.41 11.16
C ALA A 493 -25.76 13.06 10.78
N THR A 494 -26.70 13.09 11.73
CA THR A 494 -28.08 12.60 11.53
C THR A 494 -29.12 13.71 11.31
N ASN A 495 -28.88 14.93 11.79
CA ASN A 495 -29.86 16.03 11.73
C ASN A 495 -29.70 16.93 10.49
N GLY A 496 -29.22 16.36 9.36
CA GLY A 496 -28.77 17.09 8.18
C GLY A 496 -29.66 18.29 7.78
N VAL A 497 -29.04 19.43 7.51
CA VAL A 497 -29.73 20.55 6.88
C VAL A 497 -30.02 20.16 5.43
N ARG A 498 -31.31 20.00 5.07
CA ARG A 498 -31.73 19.72 3.68
C ARG A 498 -31.62 20.99 2.85
N PHE A 499 -30.45 21.24 2.26
CA PHE A 499 -30.38 22.09 1.07
C PHE A 499 -30.41 21.21 -0.18
N SER A 500 -31.18 21.62 -1.18
CA SER A 500 -31.13 21.01 -2.51
C SER A 500 -29.71 21.20 -3.05
N VAL A 501 -29.03 20.08 -3.35
CA VAL A 501 -27.56 19.91 -3.41
C VAL A 501 -26.94 19.93 -2.00
N GLY A 502 -27.24 18.87 -1.24
CA GLY A 502 -27.09 18.83 0.22
C GLY A 502 -25.68 18.53 0.70
N VAL A 503 -25.05 19.58 1.20
CA VAL A 503 -23.85 19.56 2.02
C VAL A 503 -24.27 19.84 3.46
N VAL A 504 -23.73 19.10 4.44
CA VAL A 504 -23.78 19.52 5.84
C VAL A 504 -22.40 20.00 6.27
N GLU A 505 -22.34 21.23 6.78
CA GLU A 505 -21.10 21.95 7.11
C GLU A 505 -20.73 21.77 8.59
N PHE A 506 -19.61 21.09 8.88
CA PHE A 506 -19.09 20.90 10.24
C PHE A 506 -17.61 21.20 10.33
N THR A 507 -17.10 21.55 11.50
CA THR A 507 -15.65 21.67 11.73
C THR A 507 -15.17 20.44 12.50
N PHE A 508 -14.16 19.74 11.99
CA PHE A 508 -13.47 18.64 12.69
C PHE A 508 -12.53 19.23 13.73
N GLY A 509 -12.65 18.80 14.98
CA GLY A 509 -11.84 19.32 16.09
C GLY A 509 -10.75 18.35 16.50
N CYS A 510 -9.52 18.80 16.34
CA CYS A 510 -8.34 18.08 16.77
C CYS A 510 -8.07 18.32 18.25
N ARG A 511 -8.33 17.31 19.09
CA ARG A 511 -8.04 17.39 20.53
C ARG A 511 -6.55 17.16 20.76
N TRP A 512 -5.81 18.24 21.00
CA TRP A 512 -4.41 18.15 21.39
C TRP A 512 -4.27 17.97 22.91
N PRO A 513 -3.37 17.09 23.39
CA PRO A 513 -2.83 17.25 24.74
C PRO A 513 -2.14 18.61 24.75
N THR A 514 -2.51 19.46 25.71
CA THR A 514 -1.92 20.78 25.92
C THR A 514 -0.40 20.68 25.94
N LEU A 515 0.26 21.18 24.90
CA LEU A 515 1.69 21.49 24.94
C LEU A 515 1.86 22.59 26.00
N SER A 516 2.49 22.24 27.12
CA SER A 516 3.05 23.24 28.01
C SER A 516 4.16 23.94 27.23
N TRP A 517 3.84 25.11 26.67
CA TRP A 517 4.86 26.03 26.19
C TRP A 517 5.74 26.36 27.40
N ALA A 518 6.96 25.84 27.42
CA ALA A 518 7.98 26.37 28.31
C ALA A 518 8.29 27.77 27.79
N THR A 519 7.81 28.77 28.51
CA THR A 519 8.11 30.20 28.35
C THR A 519 9.59 30.47 28.34
#